data_AF-A0A960PEM2-F1
#
_entry.id   AF-A0A960PEM2-F1
#
_cell.length_a   1.000
_cell.length_b   1.000
_cell.length_c   1.000
_cell.angle_alpha   90.00
_cell.angle_beta   90.00
_cell.angle_gamma   90.00
#
_symmetry.space_group_name_H-M   'P 1'
#
loop_
_entity.id
_entity.type
_entity.pdbx_description
1 polymer ?
#
loop_
_entity_poly.entity_id
_entity_poly.type
_entity_poly.pdbx_seq_one_letter_code
_entity_poly.pdbx_strand_id
1 'polypeptide(L)'
;TFDDKDISTEYSALMSIVMSDGEHNIKFPINEPAEGKGGKSQIQEYIDFYRSAGAQHVALLCKDVRKTVAKLQENGLEFLRVPDTYYDELKDRVGEIDEDVEDLKRLGILVDRDDEGYLLQIFTKPVEDRPTVFYEILQRKGCKGFGKGNFKALFVSIEEEQRRRGNL
;
A
#
# COMPACT_ATOMS: atom_id res chain seq x y z
N THR A 1 16.17 -3.65 -4.44
CA THR A 1 15.78 -2.44 -5.20
C THR A 1 14.62 -2.81 -6.09
N PHE A 2 13.65 -1.91 -6.20
CA PHE A 2 12.54 -2.01 -7.13
C PHE A 2 12.76 -0.99 -8.23
N ASP A 3 12.59 -1.40 -9.49
CA ASP A 3 12.69 -0.50 -10.63
C ASP A 3 11.31 -0.05 -11.13
N ASP A 4 11.31 0.84 -12.12
CA ASP A 4 10.12 1.42 -12.76
C ASP A 4 9.26 0.35 -13.45
N LYS A 5 9.86 -0.77 -13.84
CA LYS A 5 9.17 -1.93 -14.44
C LYS A 5 8.49 -2.79 -13.38
N ASP A 6 9.04 -2.85 -12.17
CA ASP A 6 8.43 -3.50 -11.01
C ASP A 6 7.23 -2.70 -10.47
N ILE A 7 7.28 -1.36 -10.55
CA ILE A 7 6.29 -0.44 -9.92
C ILE A 7 5.87 0.68 -10.90
N SER A 8 5.08 0.31 -11.90
CA SER A 8 4.37 1.24 -12.78
C SER A 8 2.91 0.86 -12.94
N THR A 9 2.05 1.88 -13.01
CA THR A 9 0.68 1.77 -13.52
C THR A 9 0.66 2.23 -14.99
N GLU A 10 -0.51 2.23 -15.60
CA GLU A 10 -0.68 2.75 -16.95
C GLU A 10 -0.35 4.25 -17.04
N TYR A 11 -0.49 5.02 -15.94
CA TYR A 11 -0.40 6.48 -15.95
C TYR A 11 0.79 7.05 -15.16
N SER A 12 1.20 6.42 -14.05
CA SER A 12 2.27 6.90 -13.17
C SER A 12 3.29 5.81 -12.81
N ALA A 13 4.49 6.23 -12.42
CA ALA A 13 5.55 5.34 -11.98
C ALA A 13 6.30 5.94 -10.77
N LEU A 14 7.03 5.09 -10.05
CA LEU A 14 8.05 5.51 -9.10
C LEU A 14 9.23 4.55 -9.09
N MET A 15 10.37 5.02 -8.59
CA MET A 15 11.51 4.18 -8.24
C MET A 15 11.56 4.00 -6.72
N SER A 16 11.89 2.79 -6.25
CA SER A 16 11.99 2.52 -4.80
C SER A 16 13.25 1.75 -4.42
N ILE A 17 14.00 2.31 -3.47
CA ILE A 17 15.12 1.65 -2.81
C ILE A 17 14.73 1.38 -1.37
N VAL A 18 14.77 0.12 -0.96
CA VAL A 18 14.56 -0.24 0.44
C VAL A 18 15.90 -0.41 1.14
N MET A 19 16.15 0.48 2.09
CA MET A 19 17.30 0.42 2.99
C MET A 19 16.94 -0.43 4.20
N SER A 20 17.91 -1.21 4.71
CA SER A 20 17.73 -2.05 5.89
C SER A 20 18.99 -2.00 6.76
N ASP A 21 18.82 -2.05 8.07
CA ASP A 21 19.92 -2.35 8.98
C ASP A 21 20.39 -3.81 8.83
N GLY A 22 21.55 -4.14 9.42
CA GLY A 22 22.17 -5.46 9.30
C GLY A 22 21.36 -6.60 9.93
N GLU A 23 20.50 -6.29 10.89
CA GLU A 23 19.62 -7.27 11.54
C GLU A 23 18.21 -7.30 10.93
N HIS A 24 17.93 -6.46 9.94
CA HIS A 24 16.63 -6.32 9.26
C HIS A 24 15.45 -5.92 10.15
N ASN A 25 15.74 -5.31 11.30
CA ASN A 25 14.76 -4.78 12.23
C ASN A 25 14.22 -3.41 11.79
N ILE A 26 15.05 -2.63 11.09
CA ILE A 26 14.74 -1.28 10.63
C ILE A 26 14.78 -1.27 9.11
N LYS A 27 13.66 -0.90 8.49
CA LYS A 27 13.48 -0.89 7.04
C LYS A 27 12.92 0.45 6.59
N PHE A 28 13.60 1.11 5.66
CA PHE A 28 13.19 2.39 5.08
C PHE A 28 13.08 2.28 3.55
N PRO A 29 11.86 2.11 3.02
CA PRO A 29 11.58 2.36 1.62
C PRO A 29 11.75 3.85 1.31
N ILE A 30 12.62 4.17 0.36
CA ILE A 30 12.85 5.52 -0.16
C ILE A 30 12.37 5.55 -1.59
N ASN A 31 11.41 6.44 -1.87
CA ASN A 31 10.76 6.56 -3.15
C ASN A 31 11.10 7.89 -3.82
N GLU A 32 11.27 7.86 -5.14
CA GLU A 32 11.38 9.06 -5.96
C GLU A 32 10.38 9.02 -7.13
N PRO A 33 9.92 10.18 -7.63
CA PRO A 33 9.06 10.23 -8.81
C PRO A 33 9.75 9.60 -10.02
N ALA A 34 9.01 8.84 -10.83
CA ALA A 34 9.47 8.37 -12.14
C ALA A 34 8.50 8.85 -13.23
N GLU A 35 9.01 8.97 -14.46
CA GLU A 35 8.19 9.38 -15.61
C GLU A 35 7.16 8.29 -15.95
N GLY A 36 5.88 8.67 -15.93
CA GLY A 36 4.76 7.82 -16.36
C GLY A 36 4.29 8.18 -17.77
N LYS A 37 3.42 7.35 -18.36
CA LYS A 37 2.92 7.55 -19.75
C LYS A 37 1.89 8.68 -19.88
N GLY A 38 1.36 9.25 -18.79
CA GLY A 38 0.33 10.29 -18.94
C GLY A 38 -0.12 11.05 -17.70
N GLY A 39 0.42 10.77 -16.50
CA GLY A 39 0.00 11.47 -15.28
C GLY A 39 1.16 11.79 -14.34
N LYS A 40 0.89 12.68 -13.40
CA LYS A 40 1.86 13.08 -12.36
C LYS A 40 2.06 11.94 -11.36
N SER A 41 3.30 11.57 -11.05
CA SER A 41 3.59 10.59 -9.98
C SER A 41 3.01 11.04 -8.64
N GLN A 42 2.38 10.13 -7.90
CA GLN A 42 1.93 10.37 -6.53
C GLN A 42 3.07 10.82 -5.59
N ILE A 43 4.32 10.44 -5.87
CA ILE A 43 5.48 10.93 -5.11
C ILE A 43 5.72 12.42 -5.39
N GLN A 44 5.50 12.86 -6.63
CA GLN A 44 5.56 14.28 -6.97
C GLN A 44 4.38 15.05 -6.34
N GLU A 45 3.18 14.46 -6.29
CA GLU A 45 2.06 15.05 -5.54
C GLU A 45 2.43 15.24 -4.07
N TYR A 46 2.98 14.22 -3.41
CA TYR A 46 3.47 14.33 -2.04
C TYR A 46 4.44 15.49 -1.88
N ILE A 47 5.48 15.57 -2.71
CA ILE A 47 6.52 16.62 -2.64
C ILE A 47 5.90 18.01 -2.83
N ASP A 48 4.93 18.17 -3.74
CA ASP A 48 4.31 19.45 -4.03
C ASP A 48 3.45 19.97 -2.86
N PHE A 49 2.74 19.08 -2.17
CA PHE A 49 1.91 19.44 -1.00
C PHE A 49 2.69 19.48 0.31
N TYR A 50 3.70 18.63 0.48
CA TYR A 50 4.60 18.60 1.63
C TYR A 50 5.68 19.67 1.57
N ARG A 51 6.00 20.17 0.36
CA ARG A 51 7.02 21.19 0.06
C ARG A 51 8.47 20.73 0.33
N SER A 52 8.69 19.43 0.48
CA SER A 52 10.01 18.83 0.71
C SER A 52 9.95 17.31 0.53
N ALA A 53 11.09 16.64 0.70
CA ALA A 53 11.12 15.21 1.02
C ALA A 53 10.64 14.98 2.46
N GLY A 54 10.10 13.80 2.75
CA GLY A 54 9.59 13.47 4.07
C GLY A 54 9.07 12.05 4.17
N ALA A 55 8.61 11.69 5.37
CA ALA A 55 7.95 10.41 5.59
C ALA A 55 6.54 10.44 4.98
N GLN A 56 6.31 9.56 4.00
CA GLN A 56 4.99 9.43 3.37
C GLN A 56 4.04 8.59 4.22
N HIS A 57 4.51 7.46 4.73
CA HIS A 57 3.72 6.63 5.61
C HIS A 57 4.54 5.92 6.67
N VAL A 58 3.83 5.48 7.72
CA VAL A 58 4.38 4.62 8.76
C VAL A 58 3.56 3.33 8.81
N ALA A 59 4.26 2.20 8.72
CA ALA A 59 3.68 0.88 8.78
C ALA A 59 3.63 0.35 10.22
N LEU A 60 2.44 -0.01 10.68
CA LEU A 60 2.14 -0.47 12.03
C LEU A 60 1.81 -1.97 11.99
N LEU A 61 2.71 -2.78 12.56
CA LEU A 61 2.50 -4.21 12.71
C LEU A 61 1.47 -4.49 13.80
N CYS A 62 0.50 -5.34 13.50
CA CYS A 62 -0.52 -5.80 14.44
C CYS A 62 -0.60 -7.34 14.47
N LYS A 63 -1.24 -7.86 15.54
CA LYS A 63 -1.44 -9.31 15.73
C LYS A 63 -2.68 -9.85 15.04
N ASP A 64 -3.69 -9.01 14.85
CA ASP A 64 -4.97 -9.34 14.22
C ASP A 64 -5.45 -8.12 13.43
N VAL A 65 -5.15 -8.12 12.13
CA VAL A 65 -5.46 -7.03 11.23
C VAL A 65 -6.97 -6.88 11.04
N ARG A 66 -7.74 -7.98 11.00
CA ARG A 66 -9.20 -7.90 10.80
C ARG A 66 -9.86 -7.18 11.96
N LYS A 67 -9.52 -7.57 13.20
CA LYS A 67 -10.03 -6.91 14.40
C LYS A 67 -9.55 -5.47 14.51
N THR A 68 -8.27 -5.22 14.21
CA THR A 68 -7.67 -3.88 14.29
C THR A 68 -8.33 -2.93 13.30
N VAL A 69 -8.44 -3.33 12.04
CA VAL A 69 -9.05 -2.52 10.96
C VAL A 69 -10.52 -2.27 11.22
N ALA A 70 -11.28 -3.31 11.62
CA ALA A 70 -12.68 -3.13 11.98
C ALA A 70 -12.84 -2.06 13.09
N LYS A 71 -11.98 -2.11 14.12
CA LYS A 71 -12.06 -1.13 15.21
C LYS A 71 -11.65 0.27 14.79
N LEU A 72 -10.65 0.40 13.92
CA LEU A 72 -10.23 1.69 13.37
C LEU A 72 -11.35 2.29 12.50
N GLN A 73 -12.02 1.49 11.67
CA GLN A 73 -13.18 1.92 10.88
C GLN A 73 -14.36 2.36 11.76
N GLU A 74 -14.68 1.60 12.81
CA GLU A 74 -15.70 1.98 13.81
C GLU A 74 -15.40 3.33 14.47
N ASN A 75 -14.11 3.63 14.67
CA ASN A 75 -13.65 4.89 15.25
C ASN A 75 -13.51 6.03 14.22
N GLY A 76 -13.96 5.82 12.98
CA GLY A 76 -14.01 6.84 11.94
C GLY A 76 -12.76 6.94 11.06
N LEU A 77 -11.80 6.02 11.17
CA LEU A 77 -10.64 6.03 10.29
C LEU A 77 -11.02 5.50 8.89
N GLU A 78 -10.70 6.28 7.87
CA GLU A 78 -10.95 5.93 6.48
C GLU A 78 -9.74 5.23 5.85
N PHE A 79 -10.02 4.23 5.01
CA PHE A 79 -9.01 3.46 4.30
C PHE A 79 -9.19 3.60 2.79
N LEU A 80 -8.08 3.42 2.07
CA LEU A 80 -8.11 3.25 0.63
C LEU A 80 -8.85 1.95 0.27
N ARG A 81 -9.46 1.94 -0.91
CA ARG A 81 -10.25 0.81 -1.42
C ARG A 81 -9.71 0.41 -2.78
N VAL A 82 -9.59 -0.89 -2.98
CA VAL A 82 -9.35 -1.51 -4.29
C VAL A 82 -10.68 -1.96 -4.90
N PRO A 83 -10.77 -2.10 -6.23
CA PRO A 83 -11.92 -2.71 -6.88
C PRO A 83 -12.18 -4.13 -6.37
N ASP A 84 -13.46 -4.51 -6.30
CA ASP A 84 -13.89 -5.84 -5.86
C ASP A 84 -13.25 -6.99 -6.66
N THR A 85 -12.94 -6.75 -7.93
CA THR A 85 -12.27 -7.70 -8.83
C THR A 85 -10.90 -8.14 -8.33
N TYR A 86 -10.25 -7.36 -7.47
CA TYR A 86 -9.02 -7.76 -6.78
C TYR A 86 -9.21 -9.05 -5.96
N TYR A 87 -10.37 -9.20 -5.32
CA TYR A 87 -10.67 -10.34 -4.46
C TYR A 87 -11.09 -11.57 -5.25
N ASP A 88 -11.69 -11.37 -6.42
CA ASP A 88 -12.09 -12.44 -7.32
C ASP A 88 -10.87 -13.25 -7.81
N GLU A 89 -9.76 -12.56 -8.08
CA GLU A 89 -8.49 -13.16 -8.54
C GLU A 89 -7.52 -13.51 -7.40
N LEU A 90 -7.90 -13.25 -6.14
CA LEU A 90 -6.98 -13.32 -5.01
C LEU A 90 -6.43 -14.72 -4.78
N LYS A 91 -7.32 -15.73 -4.77
CA LYS A 91 -6.94 -17.13 -4.49
C LYS A 91 -5.97 -17.68 -5.54
N ASP A 92 -6.13 -17.30 -6.79
CA ASP A 92 -5.23 -17.74 -7.87
C ASP A 92 -3.83 -17.13 -7.70
N ARG A 93 -3.74 -15.91 -7.16
CA ARG A 93 -2.47 -15.20 -6.96
C ARG A 93 -1.73 -15.60 -5.69
N VAL A 94 -2.43 -15.79 -4.56
CA VAL A 94 -1.80 -16.03 -3.26
C VAL A 94 -2.08 -17.42 -2.68
N GLY A 95 -2.88 -18.25 -3.34
CA GLY A 95 -3.26 -19.57 -2.85
C GLY A 95 -4.11 -19.53 -1.58
N GLU A 96 -4.10 -20.65 -0.84
CA GLU A 96 -4.88 -20.82 0.39
C GLU A 96 -4.36 -19.92 1.52
N ILE A 97 -5.27 -19.17 2.16
CA ILE A 97 -5.01 -18.30 3.32
C ILE A 97 -5.96 -18.66 4.47
N ASP A 98 -5.64 -18.24 5.70
CA ASP A 98 -6.46 -18.60 6.88
C ASP A 98 -7.74 -17.74 6.97
N GLU A 99 -7.70 -16.54 6.39
CA GLU A 99 -8.78 -15.56 6.49
C GLU A 99 -9.85 -15.78 5.42
N ASP A 100 -11.10 -15.51 5.81
CA ASP A 100 -12.22 -15.50 4.88
C ASP A 100 -12.11 -14.32 3.90
N VAL A 101 -12.18 -14.61 2.60
CA VAL A 101 -11.96 -13.61 1.53
C VAL A 101 -13.05 -12.54 1.53
N GLU A 102 -14.30 -12.88 1.85
CA GLU A 102 -15.39 -11.92 1.94
C GLU A 102 -15.19 -10.94 3.10
N ASP A 103 -14.66 -11.42 4.22
CA ASP A 103 -14.25 -10.57 5.34
C ASP A 103 -13.12 -9.61 4.93
N LEU A 104 -12.10 -10.10 4.21
CA LEU A 104 -11.00 -9.25 3.71
C LEU A 104 -11.53 -8.20 2.74
N LYS A 105 -12.43 -8.58 1.84
CA LYS A 105 -13.10 -7.70 0.88
C LYS A 105 -13.89 -6.59 1.57
N ARG A 106 -14.74 -6.97 2.52
CA ARG A 106 -15.54 -6.03 3.32
C ARG A 106 -14.65 -5.01 4.04
N LEU A 107 -13.53 -5.46 4.62
CA LEU A 107 -12.59 -4.59 5.33
C LEU A 107 -11.65 -3.80 4.42
N GLY A 108 -11.47 -4.22 3.16
CA GLY A 108 -10.53 -3.61 2.21
C GLY A 108 -9.07 -4.04 2.42
N ILE A 109 -8.85 -5.20 3.04
CA ILE A 109 -7.50 -5.71 3.35
C ILE A 109 -6.91 -6.37 2.11
N LEU A 110 -5.66 -6.06 1.80
CA LEU A 110 -4.88 -6.61 0.70
C LEU A 110 -4.02 -7.77 1.18
N VAL A 111 -3.77 -8.74 0.30
CA VAL A 111 -2.94 -9.91 0.57
C VAL A 111 -1.86 -10.07 -0.49
N ASP A 112 -0.63 -10.31 -0.03
CA ASP A 112 0.46 -10.75 -0.88
C ASP A 112 1.16 -11.97 -0.28
N ARG A 113 1.86 -12.75 -1.10
CA ARG A 113 2.55 -13.98 -0.67
C ARG A 113 3.99 -14.01 -1.19
N ASP A 114 4.89 -14.47 -0.34
CA ASP A 114 6.24 -14.90 -0.70
C ASP A 114 6.43 -16.39 -0.40
N ASP A 115 7.65 -16.90 -0.60
CA ASP A 115 7.96 -18.32 -0.40
C ASP A 115 7.86 -18.77 1.07
N GLU A 116 7.83 -17.85 2.04
CA GLU A 116 7.78 -18.15 3.47
C GLU A 116 6.37 -18.00 4.07
N GLY A 117 5.51 -17.23 3.44
CA GLY A 117 4.13 -17.07 3.87
C GLY A 117 3.46 -15.85 3.24
N TYR A 118 2.43 -15.32 3.89
CA TYR A 118 1.65 -14.21 3.35
C TYR A 118 1.58 -13.00 4.28
N LEU A 119 1.22 -11.87 3.69
CA LEU A 119 1.22 -10.55 4.29
C LEU A 119 -0.14 -9.92 4.04
N LEU A 120 -0.79 -9.51 5.13
CA LEU A 120 -2.04 -8.76 5.12
C LEU A 120 -1.71 -7.28 5.35
N GLN A 121 -2.21 -6.39 4.51
CA GLN A 121 -1.93 -4.95 4.57
C GLN A 121 -3.17 -4.13 4.24
N ILE A 122 -3.28 -2.94 4.82
CA ILE A 122 -4.25 -1.93 4.41
C ILE A 122 -3.69 -0.53 4.67
N PHE A 123 -4.09 0.43 3.86
CA PHE A 123 -3.58 1.79 3.89
C PHE A 123 -4.71 2.76 4.20
N THR A 124 -4.47 3.68 5.13
CA THR A 124 -5.43 4.74 5.43
C THR A 124 -5.50 5.72 4.26
N LYS A 125 -6.57 6.50 4.18
CA LYS A 125 -6.50 7.78 3.47
C LYS A 125 -5.46 8.70 4.16
N PRO A 126 -4.99 9.77 3.50
CA PRO A 126 -4.23 10.80 4.19
C PRO A 126 -4.94 11.25 5.46
N VAL A 127 -4.19 11.42 6.55
CA VAL A 127 -4.75 11.79 7.87
C VAL A 127 -4.87 13.29 8.07
N GLU A 128 -4.51 14.06 7.04
CA GLU A 128 -4.67 15.50 6.93
C GLU A 128 -5.32 15.83 5.59
N ASP A 129 -5.77 17.07 5.41
CA ASP A 129 -6.35 17.55 4.15
C ASP A 129 -5.37 17.46 2.98
N ARG A 130 -4.06 17.57 3.27
CA ARG A 130 -3.01 17.46 2.26
C ARG A 130 -2.76 15.98 1.92
N PRO A 131 -2.56 15.62 0.64
CA PRO A 131 -2.18 14.26 0.21
C PRO A 131 -0.73 13.92 0.62
N THR A 132 -0.42 13.95 1.92
CA THR A 132 0.93 13.76 2.44
C THR A 132 1.02 12.49 3.27
N VAL A 133 0.77 12.58 4.58
CA VAL A 133 1.01 11.47 5.51
C VAL A 133 -0.20 10.55 5.58
N PHE A 134 0.04 9.25 5.49
CA PHE A 134 -0.94 8.20 5.78
C PHE A 134 -0.30 7.07 6.61
N TYR A 135 -1.11 6.11 7.04
CA TYR A 135 -0.64 4.95 7.79
C TYR A 135 -0.92 3.66 7.06
N GLU A 136 -0.07 2.67 7.29
CA GLU A 136 -0.27 1.30 6.86
C GLU A 136 -0.49 0.44 8.11
N ILE A 137 -1.50 -0.43 8.09
CA ILE A 137 -1.69 -1.46 9.11
C ILE A 137 -1.39 -2.80 8.46
N LEU A 138 -0.51 -3.59 9.07
CA LEU A 138 -0.11 -4.88 8.50
C LEU A 138 -0.04 -6.00 9.53
N GLN A 139 -0.18 -7.22 9.03
CA GLN A 139 0.05 -8.46 9.76
C GLN A 139 0.83 -9.44 8.89
N ARG A 140 1.92 -9.98 9.45
CA ARG A 140 2.75 -11.00 8.79
C ARG A 140 2.34 -12.40 9.25
N LYS A 141 2.13 -13.29 8.29
CA LYS A 141 1.89 -14.73 8.48
C LYS A 141 3.03 -15.49 7.82
N GLY A 142 4.23 -15.40 8.39
CA GLY A 142 5.46 -16.00 7.86
C GLY A 142 6.21 -15.12 6.85
N CYS A 143 5.51 -14.29 6.07
CA CYS A 143 6.12 -13.43 5.04
C CYS A 143 7.22 -12.50 5.61
N LYS A 144 8.38 -12.50 4.96
CA LYS A 144 9.52 -11.61 5.27
C LYS A 144 9.67 -10.46 4.28
N GLY A 145 9.05 -10.59 3.10
CA GLY A 145 9.03 -9.58 2.05
C GLY A 145 8.20 -8.33 2.36
N PHE A 146 8.06 -7.47 1.36
CA PHE A 146 7.35 -6.18 1.47
C PHE A 146 5.98 -6.17 0.80
N GLY A 147 5.59 -7.27 0.15
CA GLY A 147 4.32 -7.35 -0.55
C GLY A 147 4.33 -6.64 -1.91
N LYS A 148 5.19 -7.06 -2.85
CA LYS A 148 5.32 -6.43 -4.19
C LYS A 148 3.97 -6.29 -4.90
N GLY A 149 3.13 -7.32 -4.84
CA GLY A 149 1.80 -7.31 -5.45
C GLY A 149 0.85 -6.32 -4.77
N ASN A 150 0.94 -6.21 -3.44
CA ASN A 150 0.16 -5.23 -2.68
C ASN A 150 0.59 -3.80 -3.00
N PHE A 151 1.88 -3.56 -3.23
CA PHE A 151 2.35 -2.25 -3.68
C PHE A 151 1.65 -1.81 -4.96
N LYS A 152 1.55 -2.67 -5.98
CA LYS A 152 0.84 -2.31 -7.22
C LYS A 152 -0.64 -2.00 -6.99
N ALA A 153 -1.34 -2.80 -6.18
CA ALA A 153 -2.75 -2.57 -5.86
C ALA A 153 -2.96 -1.26 -5.05
N LEU A 154 -2.04 -0.94 -4.15
CA LEU A 154 -1.99 0.35 -3.46
C LEU A 154 -1.83 1.50 -4.46
N PHE A 155 -0.90 1.40 -5.41
CA PHE A 155 -0.66 2.47 -6.38
C PHE A 155 -1.90 2.80 -7.19
N VAL A 156 -2.59 1.78 -7.70
CA VAL A 156 -3.85 1.98 -8.42
C VAL A 156 -4.88 2.70 -7.53
N SER A 157 -4.97 2.33 -6.25
CA SER A 157 -5.91 2.98 -5.31
C SER A 157 -5.55 4.44 -5.02
N ILE A 158 -4.25 4.75 -4.85
CA ILE A 158 -3.77 6.12 -4.64
C ILE A 158 -3.98 6.96 -5.90
N GLU A 159 -3.74 6.39 -7.07
CA GLU A 159 -3.91 7.06 -8.36
C GLU A 159 -5.38 7.42 -8.61
N GLU A 160 -6.32 6.53 -8.26
CA GLU A 160 -7.75 6.86 -8.29
C GLU A 160 -8.11 8.02 -7.36
N GLU A 161 -7.54 8.06 -6.16
CA GLU A 161 -7.72 9.19 -5.23
C GLU A 161 -7.09 10.48 -5.75
N GLN A 162 -5.92 10.42 -6.37
CA GLN A 162 -5.26 11.54 -7.02
C GLN A 162 -6.10 12.09 -8.19
N ARG A 163 -6.69 11.19 -9.00
CA ARG A 163 -7.64 11.56 -10.06
C ARG A 163 -8.88 12.24 -9.49
N ARG A 164 -9.45 11.73 -8.39
CA ARG A 164 -10.58 12.37 -7.69
C ARG A 164 -10.25 13.77 -7.17
N ARG A 165 -8.99 14.02 -6.80
CA ARG A 165 -8.49 15.35 -6.39
C ARG A 165 -8.15 16.27 -7.57
N GLY A 166 -8.14 15.76 -8.80
CA GLY A 166 -7.78 16.51 -10.01
C GLY A 166 -6.27 16.73 -10.19
N ASN A 167 -5.44 15.89 -9.55
CA ASN A 167 -3.99 16.04 -9.53
C ASN A 167 -3.23 14.98 -10.35
N LEU A 168 -3.94 14.12 -11.08
CA LEU A 168 -3.37 13.08 -11.94
C LEU A 168 -3.15 13.58 -13.36
#